data_AF-A0A3R9ZWW0-F1
#
_entry.id   AF-A0A3R9ZWW0-F1
#
_cell.length_a   1.000
_cell.length_b   1.000
_cell.length_c   1.000
_cell.angle_alpha   90.00
_cell.angle_beta   90.00
_cell.angle_gamma   90.00
#
_symmetry.space_group_name_H-M   'P 1'
#
loop_
_entity.id
_entity.type
_entity.pdbx_description
1 polymer ?
#
loop_
_entity_poly.entity_id
_entity_poly.type
_entity_poly.pdbx_seq_one_letter_code
_entity_poly.pdbx_strand_id
1 'polypeptide(L)'
;MKRTGEVQRCLQPVVELRQEATSYAYSVRAPRSRGVIPPSSYRDGGFATLADCLSDVARALGGDFSRIYVRLDGLCVGERDIAELRQQPETVAAALQAAFDAETGGITPRPEPAPLQLSAPGED
;
A
#
# COMPACT_ATOMS: atom_id res chain seq x y z
N MET A 1 24.73 28.76 11.14
CA MET A 1 23.68 28.68 10.10
C MET A 1 23.18 27.25 10.07
N LYS A 2 21.96 27.00 10.57
CA LYS A 2 21.40 25.64 10.72
C LYS A 2 21.09 25.12 9.32
N ARG A 3 21.64 23.96 8.94
CA ARG A 3 21.43 23.34 7.63
C ARG A 3 19.94 23.08 7.43
N THR A 4 19.33 23.83 6.52
CA THR A 4 17.92 23.69 6.11
C THR A 4 17.59 22.34 5.46
N GLY A 5 18.58 21.44 5.28
CA GLY A 5 18.38 20.09 4.74
C GLY A 5 17.97 19.02 5.76
N GLU A 6 18.04 19.30 7.07
CA GLU A 6 17.73 18.28 8.11
C GLU A 6 16.25 18.20 8.48
N VAL A 7 15.48 19.27 8.28
CA VAL A 7 14.04 19.31 8.60
C VAL A 7 13.19 18.62 7.51
N GLN A 8 13.71 18.53 6.29
CA GLN A 8 12.97 17.99 5.13
C GLN A 8 12.84 16.45 5.16
N ARG A 9 13.59 15.77 6.05
CA ARG A 9 13.61 14.29 6.16
C ARG A 9 12.65 13.71 7.20
N CYS A 10 11.97 14.53 7.99
CA CYS A 10 11.11 14.04 9.08
C CYS A 10 9.63 13.89 8.69
N LEU A 11 9.28 14.06 7.42
CA LEU A 11 7.90 14.07 6.96
C LEU A 11 7.77 13.16 5.72
N GLN A 12 7.69 11.85 5.95
CA GLN A 12 7.36 10.89 4.89
C GLN A 12 5.95 11.16 4.32
N PRO A 13 5.80 11.31 3.00
CA PRO A 13 4.50 11.49 2.38
C PRO A 13 3.65 10.21 2.53
N VAL A 14 2.35 10.41 2.71
CA VAL A 14 1.38 9.31 2.77
C VAL A 14 0.68 9.22 1.43
N VAL A 15 0.78 8.06 0.79
CA VAL A 15 0.13 7.72 -0.48
C VAL A 15 -1.06 6.84 -0.19
N GLU A 16 -2.25 7.37 -0.44
CA GLU A 16 -3.52 6.65 -0.33
C GLU A 16 -3.93 6.13 -1.70
N LEU A 17 -3.74 4.84 -1.90
CA LEU A 17 -4.18 4.07 -3.05
C LEU A 17 -5.61 3.61 -2.80
N ARG A 18 -6.44 3.69 -3.84
CA ARG A 18 -7.84 3.28 -3.81
C ARG A 18 -8.21 2.65 -5.13
N GLN A 19 -8.94 1.56 -5.05
CA GLN A 19 -9.52 0.91 -6.20
C GLN A 19 -10.87 1.56 -6.48
N GLU A 20 -11.03 2.12 -7.67
CA GLU A 20 -12.32 2.52 -8.22
C GLU A 20 -12.87 1.39 -9.11
N ALA A 21 -14.11 1.54 -9.61
CA ALA A 21 -14.86 0.46 -10.26
C ALA A 21 -14.07 -0.36 -11.29
N THR A 22 -13.26 0.30 -12.13
CA THR A 22 -12.45 -0.33 -13.18
C THR A 22 -11.04 0.22 -13.27
N SER A 23 -10.60 1.01 -12.27
CA SER A 23 -9.33 1.74 -12.34
C SER A 23 -8.80 2.00 -10.94
N TYR A 24 -7.51 2.29 -10.84
CA TYR A 24 -6.87 2.70 -9.60
C TYR A 24 -6.67 4.21 -9.59
N ALA A 25 -6.77 4.78 -8.39
CA ALA A 25 -6.45 6.18 -8.13
C ALA A 25 -5.57 6.27 -6.88
N TYR A 26 -4.74 7.32 -6.83
CA TYR A 26 -3.95 7.62 -5.66
C TYR A 26 -4.11 9.07 -5.20
N SER A 27 -3.78 9.33 -3.95
CA SER A 27 -3.70 10.68 -3.43
C SER A 27 -2.51 10.79 -2.50
N VAL A 28 -1.72 11.84 -2.69
CA VAL A 28 -0.57 12.12 -1.84
C VAL A 28 -0.96 13.17 -0.83
N ARG A 29 -0.68 12.88 0.43
CA ARG A 29 -0.87 13.81 1.54
C ARG A 29 0.45 14.06 2.23
N ALA A 30 0.66 15.31 2.63
CA ALA A 30 1.72 15.62 3.56
C ALA A 30 1.42 14.95 4.92
N PRO A 31 2.44 14.46 5.63
CA PRO A 31 2.26 13.90 6.96
C PRO A 31 1.74 14.96 7.94
N ARG A 32 0.97 14.50 8.92
CA ARG A 32 0.29 15.37 9.89
C ARG A 32 1.33 16.18 10.66
N SER A 33 1.38 17.48 10.39
CA SER A 33 2.00 18.43 11.31
C SER A 33 0.96 18.86 12.34
N ARG A 34 1.21 18.53 13.61
CA ARG A 34 0.51 19.13 14.77
C ARG A 34 -1.01 18.86 14.86
N GLY A 35 -1.48 17.72 14.32
CA GLY A 35 -2.87 17.27 14.46
C GLY A 35 -3.83 17.76 13.37
N VAL A 36 -3.36 18.55 12.41
CA VAL A 36 -4.14 18.97 11.24
C VAL A 36 -3.88 17.99 10.09
N ILE A 37 -4.95 17.51 9.44
CA ILE A 37 -4.84 16.74 8.20
C ILE A 37 -4.74 17.77 7.06
N PRO A 38 -3.56 17.95 6.44
CA PRO A 38 -3.45 18.85 5.30
C PRO A 38 -4.29 18.33 4.13
N PRO A 39 -4.79 19.23 3.25
CA PRO A 39 -5.48 18.82 2.03
C PRO A 39 -4.56 17.94 1.18
N SER A 40 -5.16 17.11 0.33
CA SER A 40 -4.39 16.27 -0.60
C SER A 40 -3.66 17.17 -1.58
N SER A 41 -2.33 17.19 -1.52
CA SER A 41 -1.51 18.06 -2.36
C SER A 41 -1.52 17.60 -3.82
N TYR A 42 -1.77 16.31 -4.04
CA TYR A 42 -1.78 15.70 -5.35
C TYR A 42 -2.77 14.55 -5.39
N ARG A 43 -3.54 14.43 -6.46
CA ARG A 43 -4.47 13.34 -6.69
C ARG A 43 -4.45 13.02 -8.18
N ASP A 44 -4.27 11.74 -8.48
CA ASP A 44 -4.25 11.24 -9.85
C ASP A 44 -4.92 9.86 -9.89
N GLY A 45 -5.34 9.41 -11.07
CA GLY A 45 -6.12 8.19 -11.24
C GLY A 45 -6.50 7.89 -12.67
N GLY A 46 -7.18 6.76 -12.86
CA GLY A 46 -7.44 6.21 -14.20
C GLY A 46 -6.40 5.16 -14.61
N PHE A 47 -5.60 4.68 -13.66
CA PHE A 47 -4.61 3.64 -13.91
C PHE A 47 -5.29 2.29 -14.07
N ALA A 48 -4.87 1.50 -15.07
CA ALA A 48 -5.44 0.18 -15.31
C ALA A 48 -5.04 -0.83 -14.23
N THR A 49 -3.86 -0.67 -13.63
CA THR A 49 -3.32 -1.59 -12.61
C THR A 49 -2.67 -0.84 -11.46
N LEU A 50 -2.54 -1.52 -10.32
CA LEU A 50 -1.85 -0.99 -9.14
C LEU A 50 -0.37 -0.70 -9.42
N ALA A 51 0.29 -1.50 -10.25
CA ALA A 51 1.69 -1.32 -10.63
C ALA A 51 1.91 -0.03 -11.45
N ASP A 52 1.00 0.28 -12.36
CA ASP A 52 1.04 1.52 -13.15
C ASP A 52 0.87 2.76 -12.26
N CYS A 53 -0.09 2.68 -11.33
CA CYS A 53 -0.31 3.67 -10.29
C CYS A 53 0.94 3.91 -9.42
N LEU A 54 1.60 2.85 -8.96
CA LEU A 54 2.84 2.93 -8.17
C LEU A 54 4.02 3.51 -8.96
N SER A 55 4.10 3.18 -10.25
CA SER A 55 5.14 3.71 -11.14
C SER A 55 5.00 5.22 -11.32
N ASP A 56 3.76 5.70 -11.48
CA ASP A 56 3.48 7.13 -11.56
C ASP A 56 3.77 7.85 -10.24
N VAL A 57 3.35 7.27 -9.10
CA VAL A 57 3.71 7.77 -7.76
C VAL A 57 5.23 7.92 -7.60
N ALA A 58 5.99 6.91 -8.02
CA ALA A 58 7.44 6.94 -7.92
C ALA A 58 8.08 8.00 -8.81
N ARG A 59 7.47 8.27 -9.97
CA ARG A 59 7.91 9.34 -10.87
C ARG A 59 7.54 10.72 -10.34
N ALA A 60 6.39 10.87 -9.70
CA ALA A 60 5.94 12.12 -9.09
C ALA A 60 6.74 12.47 -7.82
N LEU A 61 7.11 11.47 -7.00
CA LEU A 61 7.74 11.68 -5.69
C LEU A 61 9.24 11.38 -5.64
N GLY A 62 9.80 10.66 -6.62
CA GLY A 62 11.18 10.17 -6.61
C GLY A 62 12.27 11.24 -6.74
N GLY A 63 11.89 12.51 -6.95
CA GLY A 63 12.82 13.64 -6.91
C GLY A 63 13.03 14.22 -5.50
N ASP A 64 12.01 14.16 -4.65
CA ASP A 64 11.95 14.87 -3.38
C ASP A 64 12.02 13.95 -2.17
N PHE A 65 11.60 12.68 -2.32
CA PHE A 65 11.50 11.71 -1.24
C PHE A 65 12.22 10.41 -1.57
N SER A 66 12.70 9.71 -0.54
CA SER A 66 13.27 8.37 -0.69
C SER A 66 12.27 7.27 -0.31
N ARG A 67 11.37 7.57 0.64
CA ARG A 67 10.39 6.62 1.20
C ARG A 67 9.02 7.24 1.30
N ILE A 68 8.00 6.41 1.12
CA ILE A 68 6.60 6.78 1.26
C ILE A 68 5.88 5.80 2.20
N TYR A 69 4.85 6.30 2.86
CA TYR A 69 3.92 5.45 3.60
C TYR A 69 2.72 5.12 2.72
N VAL A 70 2.37 3.85 2.55
CA VAL A 70 1.32 3.42 1.63
C VAL A 70 0.08 2.97 2.41
N ARG A 71 -1.09 3.45 1.97
CA ARG A 71 -2.39 2.98 2.43
C ARG A 71 -3.20 2.48 1.25
N LEU A 72 -3.75 1.28 1.33
CA LEU A 72 -4.65 0.73 0.31
C LEU A 72 -6.06 0.70 0.88
N ASP A 73 -7.01 1.33 0.19
CA ASP A 73 -8.42 1.47 0.62
C ASP A 73 -8.59 1.95 2.08
N GLY A 74 -7.70 2.84 2.53
CA GLY A 74 -7.69 3.36 3.90
C GLY A 74 -6.99 2.48 4.94
N LEU A 75 -6.60 1.25 4.60
CA LEU A 75 -5.79 0.37 5.43
C LEU A 75 -4.30 0.65 5.25
N CYS A 76 -3.56 0.65 6.35
CA CYS A 76 -2.12 0.90 6.34
C CYS A 76 -1.37 -0.38 5.97
N VAL A 77 -0.77 -0.41 4.78
CA VAL A 77 -0.06 -1.59 4.24
C VAL A 77 1.48 -1.47 4.37
N GLY A 78 1.95 -0.39 5.01
CA GLY A 78 3.34 -0.20 5.42
C GLY A 78 4.13 0.82 4.59
N GLU A 79 5.41 0.93 4.92
CA GLU A 79 6.37 1.83 4.26
C GLU A 79 6.98 1.15 3.03
N ARG A 80 7.22 1.92 1.96
CA ARG A 80 7.93 1.47 0.75
C ARG A 80 8.93 2.49 0.26
N ASP A 81 10.04 1.99 -0.29
CA ASP A 81 11.07 2.80 -0.92
C ASP A 81 10.66 3.16 -2.34
N ILE A 82 10.77 4.44 -2.70
CA ILE A 82 10.36 4.94 -4.03
C ILE A 82 11.20 4.30 -5.15
N ALA A 83 12.47 4.00 -4.85
CA ALA A 83 13.34 3.28 -5.77
C ALA A 83 12.81 1.87 -6.08
N GLU A 84 12.15 1.19 -5.15
CA GLU A 84 11.55 -0.12 -5.39
C GLU A 84 10.30 -0.02 -6.26
N LEU A 85 9.44 0.98 -6.00
CA LEU A 85 8.26 1.23 -6.85
C LEU A 85 8.67 1.48 -8.30
N ARG A 86 9.81 2.14 -8.54
CA ARG A 86 10.29 2.42 -9.89
C ARG A 86 10.99 1.23 -10.56
N GLN A 87 11.69 0.39 -9.78
CA GLN A 87 12.44 -0.74 -10.31
C GLN A 87 11.57 -2.00 -10.48
N GLN A 88 10.64 -2.23 -9.57
CA GLN A 88 9.82 -3.44 -9.49
C GLN A 88 8.37 -3.13 -9.08
N PRO A 89 7.64 -2.31 -9.87
CA PRO A 89 6.28 -1.89 -9.53
C PRO A 89 5.31 -3.06 -9.37
N GLU A 90 5.48 -4.13 -10.16
CA GLU A 90 4.64 -5.34 -10.09
C GLU A 90 4.87 -6.13 -8.80
N THR A 91 6.13 -6.33 -8.39
CA THR A 91 6.48 -6.99 -7.13
C THR A 91 5.94 -6.21 -5.94
N VAL A 92 6.11 -4.88 -5.95
CA VAL A 92 5.61 -4.02 -4.88
C VAL A 92 4.08 -4.02 -4.85
N ALA A 93 3.41 -3.97 -6.02
CA ALA A 93 1.95 -4.08 -6.11
C ALA A 93 1.44 -5.39 -5.50
N ALA A 94 2.05 -6.52 -5.88
CA ALA A 94 1.69 -7.82 -5.33
C ALA A 94 1.90 -7.90 -3.82
N ALA A 95 3.02 -7.36 -3.32
CA ALA A 95 3.31 -7.32 -1.89
C ALA A 95 2.32 -6.43 -1.10
N LEU A 96 1.94 -5.28 -1.66
CA LEU A 96 0.95 -4.39 -1.06
C LEU A 96 -0.44 -5.01 -1.06
N GLN A 97 -0.81 -5.69 -2.15
CA GLN A 97 -2.07 -6.42 -2.25
C GLN A 97 -2.13 -7.58 -1.25
N ALA A 98 -1.03 -8.32 -1.08
CA ALA A 98 -0.93 -9.39 -0.10
C ALA A 98 -0.97 -8.86 1.34
N ALA A 99 -0.33 -7.71 1.62
CA ALA A 99 -0.42 -7.07 2.92
C ALA A 99 -1.85 -6.58 3.21
N PHE A 100 -2.51 -5.98 2.23
CA PHE A 100 -3.91 -5.61 2.34
C PHE A 100 -4.80 -6.83 2.58
N ASP A 101 -4.62 -7.90 1.80
CA ASP A 101 -5.36 -9.15 1.98
C ASP A 101 -5.09 -9.78 3.34
N ALA A 102 -3.88 -9.69 3.90
CA ALA A 102 -3.61 -10.16 5.26
C ALA A 102 -4.34 -9.32 6.33
N GLU A 103 -4.38 -7.99 6.17
CA GLU A 103 -5.05 -7.08 7.09
C GLU A 103 -6.59 -7.16 6.96
N THR A 104 -7.14 -7.37 5.76
CA THR A 104 -8.57 -7.58 5.52
C THR A 104 -8.99 -9.03 5.77
N GLY A 105 -8.10 -9.98 5.49
CA GLY A 105 -8.25 -11.43 5.55
C GLY A 105 -7.95 -12.03 6.93
N GLY A 106 -7.76 -11.17 7.95
CA GLY A 106 -8.22 -11.48 9.30
C GLY A 106 -9.72 -11.81 9.38
N ILE A 107 -10.46 -11.56 8.29
CA ILE A 107 -11.76 -12.15 7.97
C ILE A 107 -11.58 -13.20 6.86
N THR A 108 -10.75 -14.20 7.10
CA THR A 108 -10.91 -15.48 6.42
C THR A 108 -11.97 -16.26 7.19
N PRO A 109 -13.04 -16.80 6.58
CA PRO A 109 -13.67 -17.97 7.16
C PRO A 109 -12.52 -18.99 7.31
N ARG A 110 -12.26 -19.38 8.56
CA ARG A 110 -11.37 -20.49 8.94
C ARG A 110 -11.33 -21.50 7.80
N PRO A 111 -10.16 -21.88 7.23
CA PRO A 111 -10.14 -23.01 6.32
C PRO A 111 -10.79 -24.15 7.09
N GLU A 112 -11.98 -24.57 6.66
CA GLU A 112 -12.68 -25.69 7.26
C GLU A 112 -11.67 -26.83 7.27
N PRO A 113 -11.31 -27.38 8.44
CA PRO A 113 -10.34 -28.46 8.47
C PRO A 113 -10.91 -29.54 7.57
N ALA A 114 -10.13 -29.91 6.55
CA ALA A 114 -10.46 -30.98 5.62
C ALA A 114 -11.10 -32.13 6.41
N PRO A 115 -12.23 -32.69 5.95
CA PRO A 115 -12.93 -33.71 6.71
C PRO A 115 -11.92 -34.82 7.01
N LEU A 116 -11.64 -35.00 8.31
CA LEU A 116 -10.88 -36.13 8.80
C LEU A 116 -11.66 -37.36 8.32
N GLN A 117 -11.16 -38.00 7.26
CA GLN A 117 -11.69 -39.26 6.79
C GLN A 117 -11.50 -40.25 7.93
N LEU A 118 -12.54 -40.42 8.75
CA LEU A 118 -12.68 -41.47 9.74
C LEU A 118 -12.73 -42.79 8.98
N SER A 119 -11.56 -43.31 8.62
CA SER A 119 -11.40 -44.70 8.22
C SER A 119 -11.58 -45.53 9.48
N ALA A 120 -12.82 -45.97 9.73
CA ALA A 120 -13.10 -47.00 10.72
C ALA A 120 -12.73 -48.38 10.14
N PRO A 121 -12.08 -49.27 10.90
CA PRO A 121 -11.95 -50.69 10.56
C PRO A 121 -13.09 -51.53 11.19
N GLY A 122 -13.52 -52.59 10.47
CA GLY A 122 -14.36 -53.69 10.98
C GLY A 122 -15.86 -53.52 10.71
N GLU A 123 -16.70 -54.54 10.47
CA GLU A 123 -16.62 -56.01 10.38
C GLU A 123 -17.92 -56.47 9.68
N ASP A 124 -17.87 -57.51 8.84
CA ASP A 124 -18.75 -58.71 8.86
C ASP A 124 -18.17 -59.79 7.92
#